data_AF-A0A966PAU3-F1
#
_entry.id   AF-A0A966PAU3-F1
#
_cell.length_a   1.000
_cell.length_b   1.000
_cell.length_c   1.000
_cell.angle_alpha   90.00
_cell.angle_beta   90.00
_cell.angle_gamma   90.00
#
_symmetry.space_group_name_H-M   'P 1'
#
loop_
_entity.id
_entity.type
_entity.pdbx_description
1 polymer ?
#
loop_
_entity_poly.entity_id
_entity_poly.type
_entity_poly.pdbx_seq_one_letter_code
_entity_poly.pdbx_strand_id
1 'polypeptide(L)'
;MTVLAFIAYLYSAIAIAILSLKVRELVGIFKKGAPDPTRSNNARARWANLLKEVLGHTKMTRFTGTGIAHWFVMIGFGALLGTLITAFGQVIDPHFFIPGIGHFAPYLWIVEAIAWLTGIGIVALIGIRQVTRLKNRGRSSRFYGSGSWKAYYVEATILAIVLCVIALR
;
A
#
# COMPACT_ATOMS: atom_id res chain seq x y z
N MET A 1 3.66 27.65 7.02
CA MET A 1 2.70 26.82 6.26
C MET A 1 3.09 26.70 4.79
N THR A 2 3.28 27.82 4.06
CA THR A 2 3.55 27.82 2.60
C THR A 2 4.81 27.06 2.15
N VAL A 3 5.93 27.17 2.87
CA VAL A 3 7.17 26.45 2.53
C VAL A 3 7.01 24.93 2.64
N LEU A 4 6.34 24.46 3.70
CA LEU A 4 6.09 23.02 3.91
C LEU A 4 5.12 22.46 2.87
N ALA A 5 4.07 23.22 2.53
CA ALA A 5 3.15 22.88 1.45
C ALA A 5 3.89 22.73 0.12
N PHE A 6 4.75 23.70 -0.21
CA PHE A 6 5.55 23.66 -1.44
C PHE A 6 6.44 22.42 -1.49
N ILE A 7 7.18 22.13 -0.41
CA ILE A 7 8.06 20.95 -0.34
C ILE A 7 7.26 19.66 -0.52
N ALA A 8 6.14 19.52 0.19
CA ALA A 8 5.29 18.33 0.13
C ALA A 8 4.76 18.10 -1.30
N TYR A 9 4.18 19.12 -1.92
CA TYR A 9 3.64 19.00 -3.27
C TYR A 9 4.72 18.79 -4.34
N LEU A 10 5.88 19.45 -4.21
CA LEU A 10 7.00 19.25 -5.12
C LEU A 10 7.49 17.80 -5.06
N TYR A 11 7.65 17.25 -3.85
CA TYR A 11 8.05 15.86 -3.66
C TYR A 11 7.02 14.89 -4.27
N SER A 12 5.73 15.13 -4.04
CA SER A 12 4.66 14.33 -4.65
C SER A 12 4.66 14.42 -6.18
N ALA A 13 4.86 15.61 -6.74
CA ALA A 13 4.92 15.80 -8.20
C ALA A 13 6.10 15.03 -8.82
N ILE A 14 7.27 15.10 -8.19
CA ILE A 14 8.46 14.33 -8.61
C ILE A 14 8.18 12.82 -8.53
N ALA A 15 7.58 12.35 -7.43
CA ALA A 15 7.26 10.94 -7.26
C ALA A 15 6.27 10.43 -8.33
N ILE A 16 5.23 11.21 -8.64
CA ILE A 16 4.25 10.89 -9.69
C ILE A 16 4.91 10.89 -11.07
N ALA A 17 5.82 11.83 -11.34
CA ALA A 17 6.55 11.87 -12.60
C ALA A 17 7.42 10.62 -12.78
N ILE A 18 8.21 10.25 -11.76
CA ILE A 18 9.04 9.03 -11.78
C ILE A 18 8.16 7.79 -11.97
N LEU A 19 7.06 7.67 -11.21
CA LEU A 19 6.12 6.55 -11.31
C LEU A 19 5.56 6.45 -12.74
N SER A 20 5.13 7.57 -13.31
CA SER A 20 4.55 7.62 -14.66
C SER A 20 5.55 7.17 -15.73
N LEU A 21 6.81 7.60 -15.63
CA LEU A 21 7.88 7.16 -16.52
C LEU A 21 8.14 5.65 -16.40
N LYS A 22 8.20 5.13 -15.17
CA LYS A 22 8.45 3.70 -14.93
C LYS A 22 7.29 2.81 -15.34
N VAL A 23 6.05 3.24 -15.15
CA VAL A 23 4.86 2.53 -15.64
C VAL A 23 4.90 2.44 -17.17
N ARG A 24 5.23 3.54 -17.87
CA ARG A 24 5.37 3.52 -19.33
C ARG A 24 6.45 2.55 -19.80
N GLU A 25 7.59 2.53 -19.12
CA GLU A 25 8.69 1.59 -19.39
C GLU A 25 8.23 0.13 -19.23
N LEU A 26 7.57 -0.21 -18.11
CA LEU A 26 7.06 -1.56 -17.84
C LEU A 26 6.01 -1.99 -18.87
N VAL A 27 5.07 -1.12 -19.21
CA VAL A 27 4.07 -1.39 -20.25
C VAL A 27 4.76 -1.62 -21.61
N GLY A 28 5.79 -0.83 -21.93
CA GLY A 28 6.60 -1.02 -23.13
C GLY A 28 7.29 -2.38 -23.15
N ILE A 29 7.84 -2.84 -22.04
CA ILE A 29 8.44 -4.18 -21.90
C ILE A 29 7.39 -5.28 -22.11
N PHE A 30 6.22 -5.17 -21.46
CA PHE A 30 5.17 -6.18 -21.59
C PHE A 30 4.62 -6.29 -23.01
N LYS A 31 4.55 -5.18 -23.74
CA LYS A 31 4.12 -5.13 -25.14
C LYS A 31 5.11 -5.78 -26.12
N LYS A 32 6.36 -6.06 -25.71
CA LYS A 32 7.31 -6.81 -26.54
C LYS A 32 7.00 -8.31 -26.62
N GLY A 33 6.19 -8.84 -25.69
CA GLY A 33 5.76 -10.23 -25.71
C GLY A 33 4.77 -10.51 -26.85
N ALA A 34 4.66 -11.77 -27.27
CA ALA A 34 3.68 -12.19 -28.27
C ALA A 34 2.25 -11.89 -27.79
N PRO A 35 1.37 -11.31 -28.64
CA PRO A 35 -0.01 -11.07 -28.28
C PRO A 35 -0.74 -12.41 -28.08
N ASP A 36 -1.48 -12.53 -26.97
CA ASP A 36 -2.39 -13.63 -26.71
C ASP A 36 -3.79 -13.25 -27.21
N PRO A 37 -4.26 -13.82 -28.35
CA PRO A 37 -5.56 -13.47 -28.94
C PRO A 37 -6.75 -13.92 -28.07
N THR A 38 -6.53 -14.83 -27.11
CA THR A 38 -7.59 -15.33 -26.22
C THR A 38 -7.80 -14.45 -24.99
N ARG A 39 -6.91 -13.49 -24.74
CA ARG A 39 -6.86 -12.68 -23.53
C ARG A 39 -8.15 -11.87 -23.27
N SER A 40 -8.85 -11.48 -24.34
CA SER A 40 -10.10 -10.70 -24.28
C SER A 40 -11.39 -11.53 -24.34
N ASN A 41 -11.34 -12.84 -24.62
CA ASN A 41 -12.53 -13.65 -24.89
C ASN A 41 -13.56 -13.63 -23.74
N ASN A 42 -13.10 -13.62 -22.48
CA ASN A 42 -13.96 -13.64 -21.29
C ASN A 42 -13.60 -12.53 -20.30
N ALA A 43 -13.54 -11.28 -20.77
CA ALA A 43 -13.11 -10.14 -19.97
C ALA A 43 -13.86 -10.03 -18.63
N ARG A 44 -15.19 -10.23 -18.61
CA ARG A 44 -16.01 -10.17 -17.38
C ARG A 44 -15.58 -11.21 -16.34
N ALA A 45 -15.40 -12.47 -16.75
CA ALA A 45 -14.98 -13.53 -15.82
C ALA A 45 -13.56 -13.28 -15.28
N ARG A 46 -12.66 -12.73 -16.11
CA ARG A 46 -11.30 -12.38 -15.68
C ARG A 46 -11.31 -11.22 -14.68
N TRP A 47 -12.13 -10.20 -14.89
CA TRP A 47 -12.30 -9.10 -13.94
C TRP A 47 -12.92 -9.56 -12.61
N ALA A 48 -13.95 -10.40 -12.66
CA ALA A 48 -14.55 -10.97 -11.45
C ALA A 48 -13.52 -11.80 -10.66
N ASN A 49 -12.73 -12.64 -11.33
CA ASN A 49 -11.65 -13.39 -10.69
C ASN A 49 -10.56 -12.48 -10.13
N LEU A 50 -10.15 -11.43 -10.85
CA LEU A 50 -9.19 -10.46 -10.35
C LEU A 50 -9.68 -9.80 -9.06
N LEU A 51 -10.93 -9.31 -9.04
CA LEU A 51 -11.50 -8.68 -7.85
C LEU A 51 -11.57 -9.66 -6.68
N LYS A 52 -12.00 -10.90 -6.94
CA LYS A 52 -12.05 -11.96 -5.92
C LYS A 52 -10.66 -12.29 -5.36
N GLU A 53 -9.65 -12.40 -6.21
CA GLU A 53 -8.28 -12.72 -5.78
C GLU A 53 -7.63 -11.54 -5.04
N VAL A 54 -7.83 -10.31 -5.51
CA VAL A 54 -7.24 -9.11 -4.91
C VAL A 54 -7.94 -8.76 -3.59
N LEU A 55 -9.26 -8.58 -3.58
CA LEU A 55 -9.99 -8.18 -2.38
C LEU A 55 -10.06 -9.31 -1.36
N GLY A 56 -10.19 -10.57 -1.80
CA GLY A 56 -10.24 -11.72 -0.89
C GLY A 56 -8.86 -12.25 -0.48
N HIS A 57 -7.78 -11.79 -1.12
CA HIS A 57 -6.42 -12.30 -0.90
C HIS A 57 -6.32 -13.85 -0.93
N THR A 58 -7.21 -14.50 -1.67
CA THR A 58 -7.51 -15.94 -1.52
C THR A 58 -6.32 -16.86 -1.76
N LYS A 59 -5.36 -16.43 -2.58
CA LYS A 59 -4.10 -17.16 -2.83
C LYS A 59 -3.07 -16.98 -1.72
N MET A 60 -3.04 -15.82 -1.06
CA MET A 60 -2.03 -15.46 -0.07
C MET A 60 -2.46 -15.84 1.35
N THR A 61 -3.76 -15.88 1.64
CA THR A 61 -4.32 -16.35 2.92
C THR A 61 -4.11 -17.84 3.18
N ARG A 62 -3.69 -18.63 2.17
CA ARG A 62 -3.16 -19.98 2.38
C ARG A 62 -1.95 -20.01 3.32
N PHE A 63 -1.17 -18.92 3.37
CA PHE A 63 -0.12 -18.71 4.37
C PHE A 63 -0.72 -17.93 5.54
N THR A 64 -1.54 -18.61 6.34
CA THR A 64 -2.54 -18.05 7.27
C THR A 64 -2.08 -16.78 7.99
N GLY A 65 -0.98 -16.83 8.76
CA GLY A 65 -0.51 -15.65 9.52
C GLY A 65 -0.05 -14.48 8.64
N THR A 66 0.87 -14.72 7.70
CA THR A 66 1.41 -13.65 6.82
C THR A 66 0.37 -13.10 5.85
N GLY A 67 -0.54 -13.95 5.37
CA GLY A 67 -1.58 -13.57 4.42
C GLY A 67 -2.62 -12.67 5.04
N ILE A 68 -3.04 -12.96 6.29
CA ILE A 68 -3.95 -12.11 7.05
C ILE A 68 -3.31 -10.75 7.35
N ALA A 69 -2.06 -10.74 7.85
CA ALA A 69 -1.35 -9.50 8.14
C ALA A 69 -1.17 -8.62 6.89
N HIS A 70 -0.81 -9.24 5.75
CA HIS A 70 -0.69 -8.53 4.48
C HIS A 70 -2.03 -8.01 3.95
N TRP A 71 -3.11 -8.76 4.15
CA TRP A 71 -4.43 -8.32 3.74
C TRP A 71 -4.85 -7.02 4.44
N PHE A 72 -4.64 -6.91 5.75
CA PHE A 72 -4.92 -5.66 6.48
C PHE A 72 -4.08 -4.50 5.95
N VAL A 73 -2.80 -4.72 5.65
CA VAL A 73 -1.95 -3.68 5.05
C VAL A 73 -2.47 -3.25 3.68
N MET A 74 -2.90 -4.20 2.84
CA MET A 74 -3.48 -3.90 1.53
C MET A 74 -4.79 -3.10 1.64
N ILE A 75 -5.70 -3.50 2.54
CA ILE A 75 -6.93 -2.75 2.79
C ILE A 75 -6.60 -1.34 3.30
N GLY A 76 -5.60 -1.20 4.17
CA GLY A 76 -5.09 0.09 4.64
C GLY A 76 -4.71 1.03 3.51
N PHE A 77 -3.98 0.56 2.49
CA PHE A 77 -3.61 1.39 1.33
C PHE A 77 -4.82 1.98 0.60
N GLY A 78 -5.92 1.24 0.48
CA GLY A 78 -7.14 1.74 -0.15
C GLY A 78 -7.97 2.62 0.77
N ALA A 79 -8.28 2.11 1.96
CA ALA A 79 -9.21 2.75 2.89
C ALA A 79 -8.65 4.03 3.54
N LEU A 80 -7.32 4.11 3.73
CA LEU A 80 -6.67 5.30 4.29
C LEU A 80 -6.35 6.36 3.24
N LEU A 81 -6.69 6.16 1.96
CA LEU A 81 -6.46 7.18 0.93
C LEU A 81 -7.14 8.51 1.27
N GLY A 82 -8.34 8.47 1.86
CA GLY A 82 -9.04 9.66 2.30
C GLY A 82 -8.29 10.42 3.41
N THR A 83 -7.57 9.73 4.31
CA THR A 83 -6.77 10.43 5.33
C THR A 83 -5.57 11.13 4.72
N LEU A 84 -4.95 10.55 3.70
CA LEU A 84 -3.87 11.19 2.95
C LEU A 84 -4.37 12.45 2.24
N ILE A 85 -5.54 12.37 1.58
CA ILE A 85 -6.13 13.54 0.90
C ILE A 85 -6.42 14.66 1.90
N THR A 86 -7.03 14.34 3.04
CA THR A 86 -7.26 15.31 4.12
C THR A 86 -5.94 15.91 4.61
N ALA A 87 -4.93 15.08 4.89
CA ALA A 87 -3.62 15.54 5.35
C ALA A 87 -2.96 16.49 4.35
N PHE A 88 -3.05 16.22 3.04
CA PHE A 88 -2.55 17.12 1.99
C PHE A 88 -3.25 18.48 2.01
N GLY A 89 -4.55 18.54 2.25
CA GLY A 89 -5.26 19.81 2.41
C GLY A 89 -4.87 20.52 3.71
N GLN A 90 -4.65 19.77 4.78
CA GLN A 90 -4.24 20.28 6.10
C GLN A 90 -2.88 20.97 6.12
N VAL A 91 -2.02 20.71 5.13
CA VAL A 91 -0.75 21.46 4.98
C VAL A 91 -0.99 22.92 4.57
N ILE A 92 -2.11 23.21 3.88
CA ILE A 92 -2.51 24.57 3.49
C ILE A 92 -3.44 25.16 4.55
N ASP A 93 -4.51 24.43 4.88
CA ASP A 93 -5.54 24.86 5.83
C ASP A 93 -5.76 23.75 6.88
N PRO A 94 -5.33 23.96 8.14
CA PRO A 94 -5.51 22.98 9.22
C PRO A 94 -6.95 22.49 9.41
N HIS A 95 -7.95 23.29 9.00
CA HIS A 95 -9.36 22.95 9.11
C HIS A 95 -9.91 22.24 7.87
N PHE A 96 -9.06 21.88 6.91
CA PHE A 96 -9.48 21.16 5.73
C PHE A 96 -9.99 19.75 6.09
N PHE A 97 -11.18 19.44 5.59
CA PHE A 97 -11.78 18.11 5.62
C PHE A 97 -12.39 17.82 4.25
N ILE A 98 -12.43 16.54 3.87
CA ILE A 98 -13.10 16.14 2.62
C ILE A 98 -14.60 16.48 2.76
N PRO A 99 -15.17 17.28 1.84
CA PRO A 99 -16.58 17.64 1.88
C PRO A 99 -17.49 16.40 1.94
N GLY A 100 -18.52 16.44 2.78
CA GLY A 100 -19.51 15.36 2.94
C GLY A 100 -19.08 14.20 3.86
N ILE A 101 -17.83 13.73 3.80
CA ILE A 101 -17.37 12.55 4.57
C ILE A 101 -16.47 12.90 5.76
N GLY A 102 -15.84 14.07 5.77
CA GLY A 102 -14.79 14.41 6.74
C GLY A 102 -15.24 14.49 8.20
N HIS A 103 -16.54 14.72 8.44
CA HIS A 103 -17.15 14.73 9.79
C HIS A 103 -18.11 13.55 10.01
N PHE A 104 -18.19 12.60 9.08
CA PHE A 104 -19.12 11.48 9.18
C PHE A 104 -18.58 10.45 10.17
N ALA A 105 -19.13 10.42 11.40
CA ALA A 105 -18.63 9.61 12.49
C ALA A 105 -18.40 8.12 12.12
N PRO A 106 -19.31 7.40 11.44
CA PRO A 106 -19.06 6.02 11.05
C PRO A 106 -17.83 5.84 10.15
N TYR A 107 -17.57 6.77 9.24
CA TYR A 107 -16.38 6.75 8.40
C TYR A 107 -15.10 6.94 9.23
N LEU A 108 -15.12 7.86 10.20
CA LEU A 108 -13.96 8.12 11.05
C LEU A 108 -13.60 6.88 11.90
N TRP A 109 -14.60 6.23 12.52
CA TRP A 109 -14.41 4.99 13.27
C TRP A 109 -13.86 3.85 12.41
N ILE A 110 -14.38 3.68 11.18
CA ILE A 110 -13.88 2.65 10.25
C ILE A 110 -12.43 2.92 9.87
N VAL A 111 -12.10 4.16 9.55
CA VAL A 111 -10.74 4.56 9.17
C VAL A 111 -9.78 4.36 10.33
N GLU A 112 -10.17 4.69 11.55
CA GLU A 112 -9.37 4.48 12.75
C GLU A 112 -9.13 2.98 13.01
N ALA A 113 -10.17 2.16 12.96
CA ALA A 113 -10.03 0.71 13.10
C ALA A 113 -9.07 0.13 12.04
N ILE A 114 -9.21 0.57 10.78
CA ILE A 114 -8.32 0.12 9.70
C ILE A 114 -6.88 0.61 9.90
N ALA A 115 -6.67 1.83 10.40
CA ALA A 115 -5.34 2.34 10.70
C ALA A 115 -4.63 1.47 11.75
N TRP A 116 -5.33 1.12 12.84
CA TRP A 116 -4.81 0.21 13.86
C TRP A 116 -4.52 -1.18 13.32
N LEU A 117 -5.45 -1.77 12.56
CA LEU A 117 -5.26 -3.10 11.96
C LEU A 117 -4.11 -3.13 10.96
N THR A 118 -3.93 -2.05 10.18
CA THR A 118 -2.79 -1.85 9.28
C THR A 118 -1.48 -1.77 10.07
N GLY A 119 -1.47 -1.03 11.18
CA GLY A 119 -0.32 -0.92 12.09
C GLY A 119 0.09 -2.25 12.68
N ILE A 120 -0.87 -3.01 13.21
CA ILE A 120 -0.63 -4.36 13.73
C ILE A 120 -0.12 -5.27 12.60
N GLY A 121 -0.72 -5.20 11.42
CA GLY A 121 -0.33 -5.96 10.24
C GLY A 121 1.13 -5.71 9.82
N ILE A 122 1.55 -4.45 9.72
CA ILE A 122 2.92 -4.12 9.32
C ILE A 122 3.95 -4.53 10.39
N VAL A 123 3.65 -4.33 11.68
CA VAL A 123 4.52 -4.78 12.78
C VAL A 123 4.66 -6.30 12.77
N ALA A 124 3.56 -7.03 12.55
CA ALA A 124 3.59 -8.49 12.43
C ALA A 124 4.43 -8.94 11.23
N LEU A 125 4.30 -8.30 10.06
CA LEU A 125 5.10 -8.64 8.87
C LEU A 125 6.59 -8.35 9.06
N ILE A 126 6.95 -7.22 9.70
CA ILE A 126 8.32 -6.90 10.07
C ILE A 126 8.86 -8.00 11.00
N GLY A 127 8.12 -8.34 12.05
CA GLY A 127 8.51 -9.40 13.00
C GLY A 127 8.72 -10.76 12.32
N ILE A 128 7.78 -11.19 11.47
CA ILE A 128 7.88 -12.45 10.73
C ILE A 128 9.12 -12.47 9.83
N ARG A 129 9.44 -11.36 9.16
CA ARG A 129 10.67 -11.25 8.35
C ARG A 129 11.92 -11.41 9.21
N GLN A 130 12.00 -10.70 10.34
CA GLN A 130 13.17 -10.78 11.22
C GLN A 130 13.38 -12.20 11.75
N VAL A 131 12.32 -12.84 12.25
CA VAL A 131 12.37 -14.23 12.73
C VAL A 131 12.78 -15.19 11.61
N THR A 132 12.19 -15.06 10.41
CA THR A 132 12.50 -15.94 9.27
C THR A 132 13.95 -15.78 8.82
N ARG A 133 14.47 -14.56 8.81
CA ARG A 133 15.86 -14.26 8.44
C ARG A 133 16.86 -14.82 9.47
N LEU A 134 16.53 -14.73 10.76
CA LEU A 134 17.38 -15.25 11.82
C LEU A 134 17.38 -16.79 11.85
N LYS A 135 16.21 -17.41 11.66
CA LYS A 135 16.01 -18.87 11.72
C LYS A 135 16.55 -19.59 10.47
N ASN A 136 16.37 -19.00 9.29
CA ASN A 136 16.81 -19.60 8.02
C ASN A 136 17.93 -18.75 7.41
N ARG A 137 19.18 -19.19 7.58
CA ARG A 137 20.39 -18.50 7.08
C ARG A 137 20.91 -19.13 5.79
N GLY A 138 21.49 -18.31 4.91
CA GLY A 138 22.07 -18.76 3.63
C GLY A 138 21.01 -19.18 2.62
N ARG A 139 21.28 -20.22 1.82
CA ARG A 139 20.40 -20.71 0.75
C ARG A 139 19.03 -21.22 1.23
N SER A 140 18.87 -21.47 2.52
CA SER A 140 17.58 -21.84 3.13
C SER A 140 16.66 -20.64 3.36
N SER A 141 17.20 -19.42 3.32
CA SER A 141 16.41 -18.21 3.48
C SER A 141 15.66 -17.88 2.20
N ARG A 142 14.34 -17.69 2.29
CA ARG A 142 13.53 -17.16 1.16
C ARG A 142 13.99 -15.78 0.66
N PHE A 143 14.79 -15.08 1.46
CA PHE A 143 15.29 -13.74 1.17
C PHE A 143 16.74 -13.75 0.65
N TYR A 144 17.35 -14.92 0.45
CA TYR A 144 18.70 -15.04 -0.06
C TYR A 144 18.79 -14.47 -1.49
N GLY A 145 19.70 -13.52 -1.72
CA GLY A 145 19.81 -12.80 -3.00
C GLY A 145 18.73 -11.75 -3.26
N SER A 146 17.78 -11.53 -2.33
CA SER A 146 16.78 -10.47 -2.48
C SER A 146 17.36 -9.09 -2.13
N GLY A 147 16.84 -8.03 -2.77
CA GLY A 147 17.17 -6.64 -2.48
C GLY A 147 16.59 -6.18 -1.14
N SER A 148 17.12 -6.70 -0.03
CA SER A 148 16.59 -6.54 1.34
C SER A 148 16.41 -5.08 1.74
N TRP A 149 17.30 -4.18 1.32
CA TRP A 149 17.18 -2.74 1.56
C TRP A 149 15.86 -2.14 1.04
N LYS A 150 15.41 -2.56 -0.14
CA LYS A 150 14.14 -2.09 -0.72
C LYS A 150 12.95 -2.51 0.13
N ALA A 151 13.00 -3.71 0.71
CA ALA A 151 11.95 -4.19 1.61
C ALA A 151 11.90 -3.36 2.89
N TYR A 152 13.05 -3.11 3.52
CA TYR A 152 13.14 -2.27 4.72
C TYR A 152 12.64 -0.85 4.49
N TYR A 153 12.96 -0.25 3.34
CA TYR A 153 12.45 1.06 2.98
C TYR A 153 10.91 1.08 2.93
N VAL A 154 10.30 0.09 2.26
CA VAL A 154 8.84 -0.01 2.15
C VAL A 154 8.21 -0.27 3.52
N GLU A 155 8.78 -1.16 4.32
CA GLU A 155 8.30 -1.46 5.68
C GLU A 155 8.33 -0.23 6.59
N ALA A 156 9.46 0.50 6.59
CA ALA A 156 9.62 1.72 7.36
C ALA A 156 8.64 2.81 6.91
N THR A 157 8.44 2.94 5.59
CA THR A 157 7.49 3.92 5.03
C THR A 157 6.05 3.61 5.46
N ILE A 158 5.62 2.34 5.38
CA ILE A 158 4.27 1.94 5.82
C ILE A 158 4.10 2.18 7.31
N LEU A 159 5.09 1.82 8.13
CA LEU A 159 5.06 2.05 9.57
C LEU A 159 4.97 3.55 9.90
N ALA A 160 5.78 4.38 9.23
CA ALA A 160 5.75 5.84 9.41
C ALA A 160 4.40 6.44 9.01
N ILE A 161 3.82 6.02 7.88
CA ILE A 161 2.49 6.47 7.44
C ILE A 161 1.44 6.15 8.50
N VAL A 162 1.43 4.92 9.03
CA VAL A 162 0.46 4.53 10.08
C VAL A 162 0.63 5.37 11.34
N LEU A 163 1.88 5.58 11.80
CA LEU A 163 2.16 6.44 12.96
C LEU A 163 1.68 7.88 12.74
N CYS A 164 1.93 8.45 11.55
CA CYS A 164 1.45 9.78 11.20
C CYS A 164 -0.08 9.84 11.16
N VAL A 165 -0.74 8.84 10.56
CA VAL A 165 -2.21 8.79 10.50
C VAL A 165 -2.82 8.70 11.89
N ILE A 166 -2.22 7.92 12.81
CA ILE A 166 -2.68 7.83 14.19
C ILE A 166 -2.40 9.12 14.96
N ALA A 167 -1.26 9.78 14.74
CA ALA A 167 -0.88 11.01 15.44
C ALA A 167 -1.62 12.27 14.96
N LEU A 168 -2.11 12.28 13.72
CA LEU A 168 -2.90 13.38 13.14
C LEU A 168 -4.40 13.32 13.50
N ARG A 169 -4.82 12.27 14.20
CA ARG A 169 -6.20 12.05 14.64
C ARG A 169 -6.40 12.58 16.05
#